data_AF-A0A285LRN3-F1
#
_entry.id   AF-A0A285LRN3-F1
#
_cell.length_a   1.000
_cell.length_b   1.000
_cell.length_c   1.000
_cell.angle_alpha   90.00
_cell.angle_beta   90.00
_cell.angle_gamma   90.00
#
_symmetry.space_group_name_H-M   'P 1'
#
loop_
_entity.id
_entity.type
_entity.pdbx_description
1 polymer ?
#
loop_
_entity_poly.entity_id
_entity_poly.type
_entity_poly.pdbx_seq_one_letter_code
_entity_poly.pdbx_strand_id
1 'polypeptide(L)'
;MSRLKSIRALWNSTSVPDPVDVLIMGGTWNPNGDGVTAAFAAGLDLDHFRPRVVPYPADYGRSVPYADSVEAGRKALITAMKSSPHPVVLAGYSQGAAIAGDVAASVGGSARVVACALIADPLRPAGECIGADPGGYGIAGQRQVPNVPVYWTAAPGDPITALPEGNPLRSIADLSAYFSLSSPHAAMRWGRSLIDVAAQRQLQRWWSPQHWRSWSGAVAFARGYLVDGRHTEDYIRGGHARELAERLNAEVVEGALRRRG
;
A
#
# COMPACT_ATOMS: atom_id res chain seq x y z
N MET A 1 -60.61 33.70 -7.81
CA MET A 1 -59.77 33.23 -8.92
C MET A 1 -58.30 33.37 -8.54
N SER A 2 -57.61 32.22 -8.55
CA SER A 2 -56.17 31.91 -8.64
C SER A 2 -55.08 32.85 -8.06
N ARG A 3 -54.25 32.20 -7.23
CA ARG A 3 -52.87 32.56 -6.82
C ARG A 3 -51.96 32.93 -7.99
N LEU A 4 -50.94 33.74 -7.70
CA LEU A 4 -49.57 33.53 -8.19
C LEU A 4 -48.55 34.07 -7.16
N LYS A 5 -47.90 33.13 -6.46
CA LYS A 5 -46.57 33.33 -5.88
C LYS A 5 -45.57 33.21 -7.03
N SER A 6 -44.58 34.08 -7.11
CA SER A 6 -43.37 33.78 -7.89
C SER A 6 -42.13 34.05 -7.06
N ILE A 7 -41.54 32.93 -6.64
CA ILE A 7 -40.20 32.76 -6.13
C ILE A 7 -39.29 32.69 -7.36
N ARG A 8 -38.27 33.55 -7.44
CA ARG A 8 -37.08 33.36 -8.27
C ARG A 8 -35.93 34.08 -7.57
N ALA A 9 -34.77 33.51 -7.36
CA ALA A 9 -34.32 32.14 -7.36
C ALA A 9 -33.05 32.21 -6.51
N LEU A 10 -32.91 31.28 -5.58
CA LEU A 10 -31.68 31.03 -4.85
C LEU A 10 -30.54 30.93 -5.87
N TRP A 11 -29.50 31.72 -5.69
CA TRP A 11 -28.20 31.41 -6.30
C TRP A 11 -27.82 30.01 -5.82
N ASN A 12 -28.01 29.02 -6.70
CA ASN A 12 -27.24 27.79 -6.67
C ASN A 12 -25.80 28.21 -6.92
N SER A 13 -25.08 28.50 -5.83
CA SER A 13 -23.64 28.35 -5.82
C SER A 13 -23.38 26.91 -6.27
N THR A 14 -22.86 26.74 -7.47
CA THR A 14 -22.10 25.55 -7.85
C THR A 14 -20.93 25.47 -6.86
N SER A 15 -21.18 24.90 -5.68
CA SER A 15 -20.12 24.64 -4.72
C SER A 15 -19.19 23.63 -5.36
N VAL A 16 -17.93 24.04 -5.50
CA VAL A 16 -16.82 23.13 -5.79
C VAL A 16 -16.98 21.92 -4.86
N PRO A 17 -16.90 20.67 -5.35
CA PRO A 17 -16.95 19.50 -4.48
C PRO A 17 -16.01 19.71 -3.29
N ASP A 18 -16.44 19.33 -2.09
CA ASP A 18 -15.55 19.41 -0.94
C ASP A 18 -14.25 18.66 -1.29
N PRO A 19 -13.08 19.32 -1.14
CA PRO A 19 -11.81 18.70 -1.50
C PRO A 19 -11.61 17.46 -0.64
N VAL A 20 -10.96 16.45 -1.20
CA VAL A 20 -10.68 15.17 -0.52
C VAL A 20 -9.23 15.15 -0.08
N ASP A 21 -8.98 14.97 1.22
CA ASP A 21 -7.61 14.84 1.72
C ASP A 21 -7.06 13.45 1.40
N VAL A 22 -5.85 13.37 0.84
CA VAL A 22 -5.17 12.09 0.59
C VAL A 22 -4.04 11.93 1.59
N LEU A 23 -4.21 11.03 2.55
CA LEU A 23 -3.29 10.78 3.65
C LEU A 23 -2.32 9.68 3.26
N ILE A 24 -1.09 10.04 2.91
CA ILE A 24 -0.10 9.13 2.32
C ILE A 24 0.89 8.66 3.38
N MET A 25 1.00 7.34 3.57
CA MET A 25 2.00 6.71 4.44
C MET A 25 3.22 6.28 3.62
N GLY A 26 4.41 6.76 3.99
CA GLY A 26 5.67 6.40 3.33
C GLY A 26 6.07 4.93 3.54
N GLY A 27 6.93 4.42 2.66
CA GLY A 27 7.55 3.10 2.80
C GLY A 27 8.60 3.05 3.91
N THR A 28 9.14 1.85 4.15
CA THR A 28 10.21 1.65 5.14
C THR A 28 11.42 2.56 4.84
N TRP A 29 11.93 3.16 5.91
CA TRP A 29 12.98 4.18 6.02
C TRP A 29 12.68 5.53 5.36
N ASN A 30 11.44 5.74 4.91
CA ASN A 30 10.99 6.96 4.26
C ASN A 30 9.88 7.64 5.08
N PRO A 31 10.18 8.15 6.29
CA PRO A 31 9.19 8.69 7.23
C PRO A 31 8.43 9.90 6.69
N ASN A 32 8.99 10.59 5.69
CA ASN A 32 8.41 11.76 5.03
C ASN A 32 8.05 11.50 3.56
N GLY A 33 7.95 10.23 3.17
CA GLY A 33 7.74 9.82 1.77
C GLY A 33 9.03 9.71 0.98
N ASP A 34 8.88 9.31 -0.27
CA ASP A 34 9.92 8.97 -1.24
C ASP A 34 9.45 9.23 -2.68
N GLY A 35 10.25 8.83 -3.67
CA GLY A 35 9.90 9.00 -5.08
C GLY A 35 8.61 8.29 -5.50
N VAL A 36 8.27 7.14 -4.91
CA VAL A 36 7.05 6.37 -5.26
C VAL A 36 5.81 7.11 -4.78
N THR A 37 5.81 7.50 -3.51
CA THR A 37 4.73 8.29 -2.92
C THR A 37 4.61 9.68 -3.55
N ALA A 38 5.72 10.31 -3.95
CA ALA A 38 5.72 11.57 -4.70
C ALA A 38 5.15 11.40 -6.11
N ALA A 39 5.50 10.34 -6.83
CA ALA A 39 4.96 10.04 -8.16
C ALA A 39 3.44 9.81 -8.11
N PHE A 40 2.95 9.08 -7.10
CA PHE A 40 1.52 8.93 -6.85
C PHE A 40 0.86 10.29 -6.57
N ALA A 41 1.41 11.08 -5.64
CA ALA A 41 0.85 12.39 -5.30
C ALA A 41 0.80 13.35 -6.50
N ALA A 42 1.82 13.33 -7.36
CA ALA A 42 1.89 14.15 -8.56
C ALA A 42 0.92 13.72 -9.68
N GLY A 43 0.40 12.48 -9.62
CA GLY A 43 -0.62 11.98 -10.56
C GLY A 43 -2.06 12.31 -10.16
N LEU A 44 -2.28 12.84 -8.96
CA LEU A 44 -3.62 13.20 -8.47
C LEU A 44 -4.08 14.52 -9.08
N ASP A 45 -5.38 14.62 -9.34
CA ASP A 45 -6.03 15.88 -9.70
C ASP A 45 -6.11 16.81 -8.48
N LEU A 46 -5.23 17.83 -8.45
CA LEU A 46 -5.08 18.73 -7.31
C LEU A 46 -6.23 19.74 -7.15
N ASP A 47 -7.13 19.84 -8.14
CA ASP A 47 -8.36 20.62 -7.98
C ASP A 47 -9.36 19.92 -7.04
N HIS A 48 -9.25 18.58 -6.92
CA HIS A 48 -10.15 17.75 -6.11
C HIS A 48 -9.44 17.10 -4.91
N PHE A 49 -8.14 16.81 -5.03
CA PHE A 49 -7.38 16.11 -4.00
C PHE A 49 -6.33 16.99 -3.34
N ARG A 50 -6.15 16.77 -2.03
CA ARG A 50 -5.12 17.41 -1.21
C ARG A 50 -4.18 16.35 -0.64
N PRO A 51 -3.17 15.91 -1.40
CA PRO A 51 -2.23 14.92 -0.91
C PRO A 51 -1.28 15.50 0.13
N ARG A 52 -1.08 14.74 1.22
CA ARG A 52 -0.03 15.02 2.19
C ARG A 52 0.51 13.72 2.79
N VAL A 53 1.81 13.69 3.01
CA VAL A 53 2.44 12.59 3.74
C VAL A 53 2.10 12.72 5.23
N VAL A 54 1.81 11.60 5.87
CA VAL A 54 1.63 11.50 7.33
C VAL A 54 2.93 10.94 7.92
N PRO A 55 3.68 11.75 8.69
CA PRO A 55 4.93 11.29 9.27
C PRO A 55 4.73 10.20 10.32
N TYR A 56 5.59 9.20 10.29
CA TYR A 56 5.70 8.13 11.29
C TYR A 56 7.13 7.56 11.27
N PRO A 57 7.53 6.67 12.21
CA PRO A 57 8.91 6.18 12.25
C PRO A 57 9.39 5.52 10.95
N ALA A 58 8.49 4.80 10.26
CA ALA A 58 8.80 4.06 9.03
C ALA A 58 10.04 3.17 9.18
N ASP A 59 10.18 2.45 10.29
CA ASP A 59 11.40 1.71 10.59
C ASP A 59 11.24 0.20 10.40
N TYR A 60 12.37 -0.47 10.23
CA TYR A 60 12.51 -1.92 10.21
C TYR A 60 13.73 -2.30 11.06
N GLY A 61 13.72 -1.85 12.32
CA GLY A 61 14.72 -2.23 13.30
C GLY A 61 16.02 -1.44 13.29
N ARG A 62 16.10 -0.31 12.58
CA ARG A 62 17.26 0.60 12.69
C ARG A 62 17.24 1.35 14.02
N SER A 63 16.07 1.89 14.37
CA SER A 63 15.82 2.71 15.55
C SER A 63 14.69 2.12 16.40
N VAL A 64 13.62 1.60 15.75
CA VAL A 64 12.54 0.87 16.41
C VAL A 64 12.21 -0.44 15.68
N PRO A 65 11.75 -1.49 16.39
CA PRO A 65 11.22 -2.70 15.76
C PRO A 65 10.11 -2.39 14.74
N TYR A 66 9.96 -3.24 13.73
CA TYR A 66 8.94 -3.04 12.69
C TYR A 66 7.52 -2.97 13.27
N ALA A 67 7.17 -3.87 14.19
CA ALA A 67 5.86 -3.87 14.84
C ALA A 67 5.56 -2.53 15.56
N ASP A 68 6.55 -1.96 16.26
CA ASP A 68 6.41 -0.68 16.96
C ASP A 68 6.28 0.48 15.96
N SER A 69 7.02 0.43 14.85
CA SER A 69 6.88 1.40 13.74
C SER A 69 5.47 1.37 13.14
N VAL A 70 4.93 0.17 12.87
CA VAL A 70 3.59 -0.04 12.33
C VAL A 70 2.52 0.50 13.29
N GLU A 71 2.61 0.19 14.58
CA GLU A 71 1.64 0.69 15.56
C GLU A 71 1.70 2.21 15.74
N ALA A 72 2.90 2.79 15.72
CA ALA A 72 3.07 4.24 15.73
C ALA A 72 2.47 4.89 14.47
N GLY A 73 2.70 4.30 13.29
CA GLY A 73 2.11 4.74 12.03
C GLY A 73 0.59 4.64 12.01
N ARG A 74 0.02 3.57 12.56
CA ARG A 74 -1.43 3.40 12.72
C ARG A 74 -2.05 4.52 13.55
N LYS A 75 -1.42 4.84 14.70
CA LYS A 75 -1.84 5.95 15.56
C LYS A 75 -1.74 7.31 14.85
N ALA A 76 -0.64 7.55 14.12
CA ALA A 76 -0.44 8.78 13.36
C ALA A 76 -1.50 8.95 12.26
N LEU A 77 -1.79 7.89 11.50
CA LEU A 77 -2.79 7.91 10.44
C LEU A 77 -4.21 8.14 10.98
N ILE A 78 -4.59 7.43 12.05
CA ILE A 78 -5.90 7.62 12.70
C ILE A 78 -6.04 9.05 13.22
N THR A 79 -4.98 9.61 13.79
CA THR A 79 -4.97 11.01 14.26
C THR A 79 -5.14 11.97 13.09
N ALA A 80 -4.34 11.81 12.02
CA ALA A 80 -4.44 12.62 10.81
C ALA A 80 -5.82 12.55 10.15
N MET A 81 -6.43 11.36 10.11
CA MET A 81 -7.80 11.15 9.63
C MET A 81 -8.81 11.92 10.48
N LYS A 82 -8.76 11.78 11.81
CA LYS A 82 -9.69 12.47 12.73
C LYS A 82 -9.56 13.99 12.68
N SER A 83 -8.35 14.51 12.45
CA SER A 83 -8.09 15.95 12.37
C SER A 83 -8.42 16.57 11.01
N SER A 84 -8.53 15.79 9.94
CA SER A 84 -8.97 16.30 8.65
C SER A 84 -10.40 16.84 8.77
N PRO A 85 -10.76 18.01 8.22
CA PRO A 85 -12.14 18.48 8.12
C PRO A 85 -12.89 17.87 6.92
N HIS A 86 -12.19 17.18 6.03
CA HIS A 86 -12.69 16.70 4.75
C HIS A 86 -12.90 15.17 4.73
N PRO A 87 -13.61 14.62 3.74
CA PRO A 87 -13.50 13.21 3.40
C PRO A 87 -12.04 12.87 3.07
N VAL A 88 -11.63 11.63 3.35
CA VAL A 88 -10.24 11.20 3.20
C VAL A 88 -10.10 9.97 2.31
N VAL A 89 -9.03 9.96 1.52
CA VAL A 89 -8.44 8.73 0.96
C VAL A 89 -7.27 8.33 1.84
N LEU A 90 -7.23 7.06 2.25
CA LEU A 90 -6.06 6.50 2.92
C LEU A 90 -5.14 5.91 1.86
N ALA A 91 -3.87 6.30 1.86
CA ALA A 91 -2.91 5.83 0.87
C ALA A 91 -1.61 5.38 1.52
N GLY A 92 -0.90 4.47 0.90
CA GLY A 92 0.39 4.05 1.40
C GLY A 92 1.23 3.25 0.42
N TYR A 93 2.53 3.23 0.68
CA TYR A 93 3.51 2.43 -0.05
C TYR A 93 4.24 1.46 0.89
N SER A 94 4.36 0.18 0.51
CA SER A 94 5.09 -0.86 1.26
C SER A 94 4.60 -0.98 2.72
N GLN A 95 5.43 -0.75 3.74
CA GLN A 95 4.99 -0.67 5.14
C GLN A 95 3.82 0.30 5.34
N GLY A 96 3.84 1.45 4.66
CA GLY A 96 2.76 2.41 4.68
C GLY A 96 1.45 1.87 4.08
N ALA A 97 1.52 1.01 3.06
CA ALA A 97 0.35 0.35 2.49
C ALA A 97 -0.24 -0.67 3.46
N ALA A 98 0.60 -1.41 4.20
CA ALA A 98 0.13 -2.28 5.28
C ALA A 98 -0.67 -1.46 6.32
N ILE A 99 -0.10 -0.34 6.81
CA ILE A 99 -0.77 0.51 7.79
C ILE A 99 -2.07 1.10 7.25
N ALA A 100 -2.06 1.69 6.04
CA ALA A 100 -3.23 2.32 5.45
C ALA A 100 -4.38 1.34 5.23
N GLY A 101 -4.08 0.14 4.72
CA GLY A 101 -5.09 -0.89 4.51
C GLY A 101 -5.63 -1.49 5.81
N ASP A 102 -4.81 -1.64 6.86
CA ASP A 102 -5.27 -2.10 8.17
C ASP A 102 -6.20 -1.07 8.83
N VAL A 103 -5.85 0.22 8.74
CA VAL A 103 -6.72 1.29 9.21
C VAL A 103 -8.03 1.27 8.42
N ALA A 104 -7.97 1.20 7.09
CA ALA A 104 -9.17 1.12 6.24
C ALA A 104 -10.07 -0.07 6.60
N ALA A 105 -9.49 -1.25 6.85
CA ALA A 105 -10.25 -2.44 7.27
C ALA A 105 -10.88 -2.24 8.65
N SER A 106 -10.17 -1.60 9.59
CA SER A 106 -10.63 -1.41 10.96
C SER A 106 -11.75 -0.37 11.10
N VAL A 107 -11.80 0.64 10.22
CA VAL A 107 -12.81 1.72 10.29
C VAL A 107 -14.11 1.39 9.57
N GLY A 108 -14.19 0.23 8.92
CA GLY A 108 -15.43 -0.46 8.51
C GLY A 108 -16.54 0.44 7.96
N GLY A 109 -16.28 1.16 6.87
CA GLY A 109 -17.31 1.97 6.20
C GLY A 109 -17.66 3.29 6.90
N SER A 110 -16.76 3.82 7.74
CA SER A 110 -16.85 5.21 8.20
C SER A 110 -17.07 6.12 6.98
N ALA A 111 -18.16 6.90 6.99
CA ALA A 111 -18.52 7.80 5.88
C ALA A 111 -17.43 8.84 5.53
N ARG A 112 -16.39 8.97 6.38
CA ARG A 112 -15.25 9.85 6.15
C ARG A 112 -14.20 9.23 5.23
N VAL A 113 -14.05 7.91 5.19
CA VAL A 113 -13.06 7.24 4.33
C VAL A 113 -13.72 6.85 3.02
N VAL A 114 -13.36 7.53 1.94
CA VAL A 114 -14.03 7.38 0.64
C VAL A 114 -13.34 6.37 -0.28
N ALA A 115 -12.04 6.12 -0.08
CA ALA A 115 -11.28 5.09 -0.77
C ALA A 115 -9.97 4.76 -0.02
N CYS A 116 -9.33 3.67 -0.43
CA CYS A 116 -7.99 3.29 0.00
C CYS A 116 -7.12 2.95 -1.22
N ALA A 117 -5.87 3.42 -1.25
CA ALA A 117 -4.96 3.27 -2.39
C ALA A 117 -3.60 2.73 -1.95
N LEU A 118 -3.27 1.52 -2.38
CA LEU A 118 -2.23 0.69 -1.78
C LEU A 118 -1.17 0.29 -2.82
N ILE A 119 0.03 0.83 -2.66
CA ILE A 119 1.19 0.55 -3.51
C ILE A 119 2.10 -0.44 -2.81
N ALA A 120 2.47 -1.53 -3.47
CA ALA A 120 3.41 -2.51 -2.91
C ALA A 120 2.94 -3.13 -1.57
N ASP A 121 1.63 -3.36 -1.40
CA ASP A 121 1.05 -3.85 -0.15
C ASP A 121 1.49 -5.29 0.20
N PRO A 122 2.19 -5.52 1.32
CA PRO A 122 2.58 -6.87 1.75
C PRO A 122 1.39 -7.76 2.12
N LEU A 123 0.18 -7.21 2.20
CA LEU A 123 -1.08 -7.91 2.47
C LEU A 123 -2.03 -7.91 1.27
N ARG A 124 -1.53 -7.61 0.06
CA ARG A 124 -2.34 -7.62 -1.17
C ARG A 124 -3.03 -8.99 -1.36
N PRO A 125 -4.37 -9.02 -1.53
CA PRO A 125 -5.09 -10.25 -1.86
C PRO A 125 -4.77 -10.78 -3.27
N ALA A 126 -4.89 -12.09 -3.46
CA ALA A 126 -4.74 -12.71 -4.77
C ALA A 126 -5.84 -12.24 -5.73
N GLY A 127 -5.50 -12.01 -7.01
CA GLY A 127 -6.44 -11.53 -8.02
C GLY A 127 -6.78 -10.04 -7.94
N GLU A 128 -6.36 -9.34 -6.89
CA GLU A 128 -6.68 -7.93 -6.67
C GLU A 128 -5.46 -7.07 -7.02
N CYS A 129 -5.54 -6.38 -8.16
CA CYS A 129 -4.55 -5.42 -8.62
C CYS A 129 -5.15 -4.58 -9.76
N ILE A 130 -4.83 -3.29 -9.81
CA ILE A 130 -5.03 -2.49 -11.01
C ILE A 130 -4.07 -3.00 -12.09
N GLY A 131 -4.58 -3.07 -13.32
CA GLY A 131 -3.81 -3.57 -14.46
C GLY A 131 -3.78 -5.10 -14.48
N ALA A 132 -2.67 -5.66 -14.98
CA ALA A 132 -2.50 -7.11 -15.03
C ALA A 132 -2.17 -7.65 -13.62
N ASP A 133 -2.89 -8.67 -13.18
CA ASP A 133 -2.57 -9.36 -11.92
C ASP A 133 -1.18 -10.00 -12.01
N PRO A 134 -0.22 -9.62 -11.14
CA PRO A 134 1.11 -10.24 -11.12
C PRO A 134 1.09 -11.68 -10.59
N GLY A 135 -0.06 -12.18 -10.14
CA GLY A 135 -0.24 -13.50 -9.55
C GLY A 135 0.23 -13.57 -8.10
N GLY A 136 0.01 -14.72 -7.46
CA GLY A 136 0.33 -14.89 -6.05
C GLY A 136 -0.40 -13.91 -5.13
N TYR A 137 0.17 -13.64 -3.96
CA TYR A 137 -0.37 -12.68 -2.98
C TYR A 137 0.74 -12.16 -2.07
N GLY A 138 0.38 -11.20 -1.21
CA GLY A 138 1.27 -10.53 -0.28
C GLY A 138 2.15 -11.47 0.55
N ILE A 139 3.38 -11.05 0.81
CA ILE A 139 4.36 -11.81 1.61
C ILE A 139 3.91 -11.97 3.07
N ALA A 140 3.15 -11.02 3.61
CA ALA A 140 2.59 -11.07 4.95
C ALA A 140 1.19 -11.70 4.99
N GLY A 141 0.72 -12.28 3.87
CA GLY A 141 -0.60 -12.88 3.74
C GLY A 141 -1.55 -12.03 2.89
N GLN A 142 -2.83 -12.08 3.23
CA GLN A 142 -3.89 -11.43 2.47
C GLN A 142 -4.82 -10.67 3.41
N ARG A 143 -5.28 -9.48 2.99
CA ARG A 143 -6.23 -8.67 3.75
C ARG A 143 -7.40 -8.25 2.87
N GLN A 144 -8.60 -8.50 3.38
CA GLN A 144 -9.83 -7.94 2.84
C GLN A 144 -10.16 -6.63 3.57
N VAL A 145 -10.66 -5.64 2.83
CA VAL A 145 -11.05 -4.33 3.37
C VAL A 145 -12.53 -4.10 3.04
N PRO A 146 -13.46 -4.49 3.93
CA PRO A 146 -14.88 -4.37 3.65
C PRO A 146 -15.34 -2.91 3.71
N ASN A 147 -16.34 -2.56 2.90
CA ASN A 147 -17.07 -1.29 2.92
C ASN A 147 -16.28 -0.03 2.53
N VAL A 148 -15.04 -0.16 2.09
CA VAL A 148 -14.24 0.94 1.53
C VAL A 148 -13.72 0.48 0.16
N PRO A 149 -13.93 1.24 -0.94
CA PRO A 149 -13.29 0.91 -2.22
C PRO A 149 -11.77 0.91 -2.06
N VAL A 150 -11.12 -0.19 -2.43
CA VAL A 150 -9.66 -0.33 -2.31
C VAL A 150 -9.05 -0.62 -3.67
N TYR A 151 -7.94 0.05 -3.93
CA TYR A 151 -7.20 -0.03 -5.17
C TYR A 151 -5.76 -0.45 -4.87
N TRP A 152 -5.39 -1.64 -5.30
CA TRP A 152 -4.03 -2.15 -5.16
C TRP A 152 -3.25 -1.95 -6.45
N THR A 153 -1.97 -1.62 -6.34
CA THR A 153 -1.03 -1.71 -7.47
C THR A 153 0.22 -2.46 -7.06
N ALA A 154 0.68 -3.34 -7.95
CA ALA A 154 1.80 -4.23 -7.75
C ALA A 154 2.66 -4.30 -9.01
N ALA A 155 3.96 -4.06 -8.85
CA ALA A 155 4.89 -4.18 -9.96
C ALA A 155 5.12 -5.67 -10.28
N PRO A 156 5.12 -6.09 -11.56
CA PRO A 156 5.43 -7.46 -11.93
C PRO A 156 6.80 -7.90 -11.40
N GLY A 157 6.80 -9.01 -10.66
CA GLY A 157 8.02 -9.57 -10.06
C GLY A 157 8.38 -9.01 -8.68
N ASP A 158 7.58 -8.13 -8.09
CA ASP A 158 7.74 -7.70 -6.70
C ASP A 158 7.34 -8.84 -5.72
N PRO A 159 8.29 -9.44 -4.99
CA PRO A 159 8.00 -10.53 -4.07
C PRO A 159 7.24 -10.12 -2.82
N ILE A 160 7.16 -8.82 -2.51
CA ILE A 160 6.42 -8.31 -1.36
C ILE A 160 4.92 -8.44 -1.62
N THR A 161 4.47 -8.23 -2.86
CA THR A 161 3.05 -8.24 -3.21
C THR A 161 2.58 -9.48 -3.95
N ALA A 162 3.47 -10.19 -4.64
CA ALA A 162 3.12 -11.20 -5.64
C ALA A 162 3.86 -12.52 -5.40
N LEU A 163 3.94 -12.93 -4.12
CA LEU A 163 4.64 -14.15 -3.77
C LEU A 163 3.77 -15.38 -4.10
N PRO A 164 4.29 -16.42 -4.76
CA PRO A 164 3.53 -17.65 -5.02
C PRO A 164 3.06 -18.33 -3.74
N GLU A 165 1.91 -19.00 -3.77
CA GLU A 165 1.42 -19.79 -2.64
C GLU A 165 2.46 -20.84 -2.18
N GLY A 166 2.57 -21.06 -0.87
CA GLY A 166 3.51 -22.03 -0.29
C GLY A 166 4.99 -21.63 -0.29
N ASN A 167 5.33 -20.43 -0.77
CA ASN A 167 6.71 -19.93 -0.75
C ASN A 167 7.22 -19.70 0.69
N PRO A 168 8.41 -20.24 1.06
CA PRO A 168 8.95 -20.17 2.42
C PRO A 168 9.37 -18.76 2.87
N LEU A 169 9.49 -17.79 1.97
CA LEU A 169 9.84 -16.41 2.33
C LEU A 169 8.80 -15.77 3.27
N ARG A 170 7.53 -16.19 3.22
CA ARG A 170 6.49 -15.70 4.16
C ARG A 170 6.86 -15.98 5.62
N SER A 171 7.23 -17.23 5.91
CA SER A 171 7.60 -17.63 7.27
C SER A 171 8.82 -16.89 7.81
N ILE A 172 9.69 -16.38 6.93
CA ILE A 172 10.89 -15.64 7.36
C ILE A 172 10.56 -14.15 7.55
N ALA A 173 9.68 -13.59 6.72
CA ALA A 173 9.14 -12.25 6.92
C ALA A 173 8.39 -12.14 8.26
N ASP A 174 7.60 -13.16 8.62
CA ASP A 174 6.89 -13.23 9.91
C ASP A 174 7.86 -13.19 11.10
N LEU A 175 9.01 -13.85 10.99
CA LEU A 175 10.03 -13.85 12.02
C LEU A 175 10.78 -12.51 12.08
N SER A 176 11.17 -11.94 10.94
CA SER A 176 11.97 -10.69 10.92
C SER A 176 11.19 -9.44 11.31
N ALA A 177 9.86 -9.46 11.26
CA ALA A 177 9.02 -8.39 11.80
C ALA A 177 9.28 -8.08 13.29
N TYR A 178 9.81 -9.05 14.05
CA TYR A 178 10.10 -8.91 15.47
C TYR A 178 11.61 -8.79 15.79
N PHE A 179 12.49 -8.98 14.81
CA PHE A 179 13.94 -8.92 14.99
C PHE A 179 14.52 -7.69 14.32
N SER A 180 14.85 -6.66 15.11
CA SER A 180 15.44 -5.42 14.62
C SER A 180 16.70 -5.63 13.76
N LEU A 181 16.70 -5.16 12.50
CA LEU A 181 17.86 -5.16 11.61
C LEU A 181 18.65 -3.84 11.75
N SER A 182 19.38 -3.71 12.84
CA SER A 182 20.03 -2.47 13.28
C SER A 182 21.34 -2.09 12.55
N SER A 183 21.70 -2.72 11.42
CA SER A 183 22.84 -2.28 10.57
C SER A 183 22.85 -2.90 9.16
N PRO A 184 23.58 -2.32 8.18
CA PRO A 184 23.82 -2.92 6.86
C PRO A 184 24.45 -4.32 6.93
N HIS A 185 25.29 -4.56 7.94
CA HIS A 185 25.85 -5.89 8.20
C HIS A 185 24.79 -6.84 8.79
N ALA A 186 23.80 -6.35 9.55
CA ALA A 186 22.67 -7.15 10.02
C ALA A 186 21.68 -7.48 8.89
N ALA A 187 21.45 -6.56 7.95
CA ALA A 187 20.67 -6.82 6.74
C ALA A 187 21.36 -7.83 5.81
N MET A 188 22.70 -7.75 5.64
CA MET A 188 23.47 -8.79 4.94
C MET A 188 23.49 -10.12 5.69
N ARG A 189 23.52 -10.13 7.04
CA ARG A 189 23.40 -11.35 7.83
C ARG A 189 21.99 -11.94 7.78
N TRP A 190 20.96 -11.12 7.71
CA TRP A 190 19.58 -11.56 7.47
C TRP A 190 19.45 -12.15 6.07
N GLY A 191 19.96 -11.47 5.04
CA GLY A 191 20.08 -11.98 3.67
C GLY A 191 20.88 -13.28 3.57
N ARG A 192 22.00 -13.39 4.31
CA ARG A 192 22.75 -14.65 4.43
C ARG A 192 22.00 -15.69 5.23
N SER A 193 21.28 -15.34 6.29
CA SER A 193 20.46 -16.29 7.06
C SER A 193 19.28 -16.83 6.25
N LEU A 194 18.75 -16.05 5.30
CA LEU A 194 17.80 -16.52 4.30
C LEU A 194 18.43 -17.59 3.39
N ILE A 195 19.65 -17.34 2.92
CA ILE A 195 20.44 -18.27 2.10
C ILE A 195 20.89 -19.49 2.91
N ASP A 196 21.23 -19.32 4.18
CA ASP A 196 21.71 -20.37 5.07
C ASP A 196 20.56 -21.22 5.59
N VAL A 197 19.38 -20.66 5.88
CA VAL A 197 18.17 -21.45 6.16
C VAL A 197 17.74 -22.19 4.89
N ALA A 198 17.88 -21.58 3.72
CA ALA A 198 17.72 -22.26 2.45
C ALA A 198 18.68 -23.44 2.32
N ALA A 199 19.96 -23.27 2.66
CA ALA A 199 21.00 -24.30 2.54
C ALA A 199 20.99 -25.36 3.68
N GLN A 200 20.61 -24.99 4.90
CA GLN A 200 20.66 -25.86 6.09
C GLN A 200 19.38 -26.69 6.25
N ARG A 201 18.20 -26.19 5.84
CA ARG A 201 16.99 -27.04 5.72
C ARG A 201 16.96 -27.88 4.45
N GLN A 202 17.88 -27.63 3.50
CA GLN A 202 18.11 -28.50 2.35
C GLN A 202 18.68 -29.87 2.76
N LEU A 203 19.47 -30.01 3.84
CA LEU A 203 19.96 -31.34 4.23
C LEU A 203 18.86 -32.30 4.70
N GLN A 204 17.72 -31.78 5.15
CA GLN A 204 16.62 -32.61 5.67
C GLN A 204 15.64 -33.10 4.60
N ARG A 205 15.57 -32.48 3.40
CA ARG A 205 14.59 -32.83 2.34
C ARG A 205 15.03 -32.53 0.89
N TRP A 206 16.33 -32.47 0.60
CA TRP A 206 16.87 -32.17 -0.75
C TRP A 206 16.42 -33.14 -1.87
N TRP A 207 15.85 -34.31 -1.53
CA TRP A 207 15.42 -35.34 -2.47
C TRP A 207 13.96 -35.24 -2.94
N SER A 208 13.20 -34.20 -2.57
CA SER A 208 11.80 -34.05 -3.01
C SER A 208 11.68 -33.30 -4.35
N PRO A 209 11.20 -33.94 -5.43
CA PRO A 209 11.11 -33.33 -6.77
C PRO A 209 10.13 -32.14 -6.86
N GLN A 210 9.18 -32.03 -5.93
CA GLN A 210 8.15 -30.97 -5.93
C GLN A 210 8.67 -29.61 -5.47
N HIS A 211 9.79 -29.55 -4.75
CA HIS A 211 10.30 -28.30 -4.19
C HIS A 211 11.42 -27.65 -5.02
N TRP A 212 12.04 -28.36 -5.97
CA TRP A 212 13.13 -27.79 -6.78
C TRP A 212 12.71 -26.57 -7.64
N ARG A 213 11.42 -26.44 -7.99
CA ARG A 213 10.87 -25.26 -8.70
C ARG A 213 10.58 -24.06 -7.79
N SER A 214 10.34 -24.27 -6.50
CA SER A 214 10.01 -23.19 -5.55
C SER A 214 11.24 -22.44 -5.02
N TRP A 215 12.39 -23.12 -4.95
CA TRP A 215 13.63 -22.55 -4.42
C TRP A 215 14.41 -21.70 -5.44
N SER A 216 14.41 -22.07 -6.72
CA SER A 216 14.97 -21.21 -7.78
C SER A 216 14.20 -19.88 -7.90
N GLY A 217 12.89 -19.91 -7.65
CA GLY A 217 12.06 -18.71 -7.53
C GLY A 217 12.47 -17.82 -6.35
N ALA A 218 12.66 -18.37 -5.15
CA ALA A 218 13.01 -17.58 -3.97
C ALA A 218 14.32 -16.76 -4.13
N VAL A 219 15.34 -17.31 -4.80
CA VAL A 219 16.59 -16.59 -5.11
C VAL A 219 16.38 -15.51 -6.18
N ALA A 220 15.58 -15.79 -7.21
CA ALA A 220 15.22 -14.79 -8.23
C ALA A 220 14.40 -13.63 -7.64
N PHE A 221 13.50 -13.92 -6.70
CA PHE A 221 12.69 -12.95 -5.98
C PHE A 221 13.51 -12.09 -5.01
N ALA A 222 14.42 -12.70 -4.23
CA ALA A 222 15.35 -11.96 -3.39
C ALA A 222 16.28 -11.04 -4.22
N ARG A 223 16.73 -11.50 -5.40
CA ARG A 223 17.47 -10.66 -6.36
C ARG A 223 16.60 -9.54 -6.94
N GLY A 224 15.35 -9.81 -7.29
CA GLY A 224 14.40 -8.79 -7.77
C GLY A 224 14.21 -7.63 -6.79
N TYR A 225 14.17 -7.96 -5.49
CA TYR A 225 14.10 -6.99 -4.39
C TYR A 225 15.43 -6.24 -4.17
N LEU A 226 16.57 -6.94 -4.14
CA LEU A 226 17.86 -6.37 -3.74
C LEU A 226 18.67 -5.72 -4.89
N VAL A 227 18.42 -6.11 -6.13
CA VAL A 227 19.28 -5.78 -7.28
C VAL A 227 18.49 -5.14 -8.42
N ASP A 228 17.29 -5.65 -8.72
CA ASP A 228 16.58 -5.24 -9.94
C ASP A 228 15.59 -4.08 -9.73
N GLY A 229 15.51 -3.51 -8.50
CA GLY A 229 14.68 -2.33 -8.20
C GLY A 229 13.17 -2.55 -8.30
N ARG A 230 12.70 -3.80 -8.35
CA ARG A 230 11.30 -4.16 -8.61
C ARG A 230 10.34 -3.65 -7.54
N HIS A 231 10.80 -3.58 -6.29
CA HIS A 231 10.00 -3.07 -5.16
C HIS A 231 10.08 -1.55 -5.01
N THR A 232 10.92 -0.84 -5.77
CA THR A 232 11.18 0.60 -5.61
C THR A 232 10.98 1.36 -6.92
N GLU A 233 11.99 1.38 -7.79
CA GLU A 233 12.03 2.21 -9.00
C GLU A 233 10.97 1.83 -10.04
N ASP A 234 10.60 0.55 -10.10
CA ASP A 234 9.62 0.06 -11.08
C ASP A 234 8.22 0.63 -10.89
N TYR A 235 7.85 1.02 -9.66
CA TYR A 235 6.59 1.70 -9.41
C TYR A 235 6.52 3.09 -10.05
N ILE A 236 7.69 3.71 -10.30
CA ILE A 236 7.81 4.99 -10.98
C ILE A 236 8.00 4.76 -12.49
N ARG A 237 9.01 3.96 -12.86
CA ARG A 237 9.38 3.71 -14.27
C ARG A 237 8.29 3.01 -15.06
N GLY A 238 7.61 2.04 -14.44
CA GLY A 238 6.48 1.33 -15.02
C GLY A 238 5.16 2.10 -14.96
N GLY A 239 5.14 3.28 -14.33
CA GLY A 239 3.95 4.13 -14.23
C GLY A 239 2.91 3.65 -13.22
N HIS A 240 3.15 2.57 -12.47
CA HIS A 240 2.17 1.96 -11.56
C HIS A 240 1.64 2.92 -10.47
N ALA A 241 2.50 3.76 -9.90
CA ALA A 241 2.10 4.77 -8.92
C ALA A 241 1.17 5.83 -9.54
N ARG A 242 1.43 6.21 -10.80
CA ARG A 242 0.62 7.18 -11.54
C ARG A 242 -0.71 6.59 -11.98
N GLU A 243 -0.71 5.35 -12.47
CA GLU A 243 -1.92 4.62 -12.87
C GLU A 243 -2.90 4.48 -11.70
N LEU A 244 -2.39 4.24 -10.48
CA LEU A 244 -3.21 4.23 -9.28
C LEU A 244 -3.86 5.60 -8.99
N ALA A 245 -3.11 6.69 -9.17
CA ALA A 245 -3.66 8.04 -9.00
C ALA A 245 -4.72 8.36 -10.07
N GLU A 246 -4.47 7.98 -11.32
CA GLU A 246 -5.43 8.12 -12.43
C GLU A 246 -6.72 7.33 -12.17
N ARG A 247 -6.62 6.12 -11.60
CA ARG A 247 -7.79 5.35 -11.16
C ARG A 247 -8.58 6.08 -10.07
N LEU A 248 -7.92 6.67 -9.08
CA LEU A 248 -8.61 7.45 -8.05
C LEU A 248 -9.32 8.68 -8.64
N ASN A 249 -8.66 9.41 -9.55
CA ASN A 249 -9.26 10.55 -10.23
C ASN A 249 -10.57 10.13 -10.93
N ALA A 250 -10.56 9.02 -11.68
CA ALA A 250 -11.75 8.54 -12.39
C ALA A 250 -12.88 8.06 -11.44
N GLU A 251 -12.55 7.27 -10.42
CA GLU A 251 -13.56 6.57 -9.62
C GLU A 251 -14.15 7.44 -8.51
N VAL A 252 -13.33 8.27 -7.87
CA VAL A 252 -13.76 9.10 -6.73
C VAL A 252 -14.36 10.41 -7.21
N VAL A 253 -13.73 11.08 -8.19
CA VAL A 253 -14.21 12.39 -8.69
C VAL A 253 -15.39 12.18 -9.65
N GLU A 254 -15.20 11.44 -10.76
CA GLU A 254 -16.28 11.29 -11.74
C GLU A 254 -17.43 10.44 -11.22
N GLY A 255 -17.14 9.44 -10.38
CA GLY A 255 -18.18 8.64 -9.71
C GLY A 255 -19.03 9.45 -8.73
N ALA A 256 -18.47 10.48 -8.08
CA ALA A 256 -19.23 11.42 -7.26
C ALA A 256 -20.12 12.34 -8.12
N LEU A 257 -19.60 12.82 -9.26
CA LEU A 257 -20.36 13.67 -10.19
C LEU A 257 -21.54 12.92 -10.83
N ARG A 258 -21.34 11.66 -11.27
CA ARG A 258 -22.40 10.83 -11.86
C ARG A 258 -23.55 10.50 -10.91
N ARG A 259 -23.31 10.49 -9.58
CA ARG A 259 -24.35 10.26 -8.56
C ARG A 259 -25.18 11.50 -8.22
N ARG A 260 -24.76 12.69 -8.71
CA ARG A 260 -25.42 13.97 -8.44
C ARG A 260 -26.25 14.50 -9.62
N GLY A 261 -26.06 13.96 -10.82
CA GLY A 261 -26.86 14.26 -12.01
C GLY A 261 -27.98 13.26 -12.20
#